data_AF-A0A7L2DNJ8-F1
#
_entry.id   AF-A0A7L2DNJ8-F1
#
_cell.length_a   1.000
_cell.length_b   1.000
_cell.length_c   1.000
_cell.angle_alpha   90.00
_cell.angle_beta   90.00
_cell.angle_gamma   90.00
#
_symmetry.space_group_name_H-M   'P 1'
#
loop_
_entity.id
_entity.type
_entity.pdbx_description
1 polymer ?
#
loop_
_entity_poly.entity_id
_entity_poly.type
_entity_poly.pdbx_seq_one_letter_code
_entity_poly.pdbx_strand_id
1 'polypeptide(L)'
;PCAKEGGCVTQYLPNYSSFCSEHRPHQDVQVTPEPGTECPICMEPVEDRMSYRTMVCPACKRAWFHRDCIQGQAMRAGLLYFQCPLCRNLKEFTSQMFIMGIRVP
;
A
#
# COMPACT_ATOMS: atom_id res chain seq x y z
N PRO A 1 4.78 -12.55 10.63
CA PRO A 1 5.28 -12.08 11.95
C PRO A 1 6.82 -12.06 11.92
N CYS A 2 7.50 -11.24 12.74
CA CYS A 2 8.88 -10.74 12.58
C CYS A 2 9.11 -9.79 11.39
N ALA A 3 8.93 -10.22 10.13
CA ALA A 3 9.20 -9.36 8.96
C ALA A 3 8.29 -8.11 8.94
N LYS A 4 6.99 -8.28 9.22
CA LYS A 4 6.04 -7.17 9.31
C LYS A 4 6.37 -6.21 10.45
N GLU A 5 6.72 -6.74 11.62
CA GLU A 5 7.04 -5.96 12.82
C GLU A 5 8.35 -5.18 12.65
N GLY A 6 9.33 -5.79 11.98
CA GLY A 6 10.58 -5.16 11.58
C GLY A 6 10.45 -4.20 10.39
N GLY A 7 9.24 -3.95 9.87
CA GLY A 7 9.03 -3.03 8.75
C GLY A 7 9.70 -3.49 7.44
N CYS A 8 9.90 -4.79 7.28
CA CYS A 8 10.46 -5.38 6.06
C CYS A 8 9.39 -5.45 4.96
N VAL A 9 9.85 -5.45 3.71
CA VAL A 9 8.99 -5.59 2.52
C VAL A 9 9.36 -6.87 1.78
N THR A 10 8.38 -7.75 1.58
CA THR A 10 8.53 -8.96 0.77
C THR A 10 7.69 -8.83 -0.50
N GLN A 11 8.33 -8.96 -1.66
CA GLN A 11 7.67 -8.92 -2.96
C GLN A 11 7.37 -10.34 -3.43
N TYR A 12 6.09 -10.64 -3.61
CA TYR A 12 5.59 -11.94 -4.10
C TYR A 12 5.48 -11.97 -5.64
N LEU A 13 6.46 -11.37 -6.32
CA LEU A 13 6.59 -11.35 -7.77
C LEU A 13 7.56 -12.46 -8.23
N PRO A 14 7.58 -12.81 -9.53
CA PRO A 14 8.68 -13.61 -10.09
C PRO A 14 10.02 -12.95 -9.71
N ASN A 15 10.98 -13.73 -9.21
CA ASN A 15 12.21 -13.28 -8.55
C ASN A 15 12.01 -12.74 -7.11
N TYR A 16 11.25 -13.48 -6.31
CA TYR A 16 11.01 -13.25 -4.88
C TYR A 16 12.13 -12.47 -4.20
N SER A 17 11.78 -11.28 -3.69
CA SER A 17 12.74 -10.36 -3.09
C SER A 17 12.26 -9.93 -1.71
N SER A 18 13.19 -9.76 -0.77
CA SER A 18 12.91 -9.35 0.60
C SER A 18 13.89 -8.25 1.01
N PHE A 19 13.35 -7.17 1.56
CA PHE A 19 14.10 -5.98 1.92
C PHE A 19 13.92 -5.68 3.41
N CYS A 20 15.01 -5.35 4.10
CA CYS A 20 14.95 -4.91 5.49
C CYS A 20 14.35 -3.49 5.60
N SER A 21 14.12 -3.01 6.82
CA SER A 21 13.60 -1.67 7.08
C SER A 21 14.42 -0.53 6.47
N GLU A 22 15.73 -0.71 6.31
CA GLU A 22 16.64 0.31 5.79
C GLU A 22 16.69 0.32 4.26
N HIS A 23 16.51 -0.85 3.63
CA HIS A 23 16.65 -1.03 2.18
C HIS A 23 15.33 -1.31 1.46
N ARG A 24 14.19 -1.16 2.15
CA ARG A 24 12.87 -1.38 1.56
C ARG A 24 12.57 -0.35 0.46
N PRO A 25 11.74 -0.69 -0.53
CA PRO A 25 11.22 0.29 -1.46
C PRO A 25 10.34 1.32 -0.74
N HIS A 26 10.31 2.53 -1.29
CA HIS A 26 9.45 3.64 -0.89
C HIS A 26 8.61 4.06 -2.09
N GLN A 27 7.40 4.60 -1.86
CA GLN A 27 6.67 5.20 -2.98
C GLN A 27 7.31 6.56 -3.29
N ASP A 28 7.69 6.76 -4.54
CA ASP A 28 8.23 8.03 -5.04
C ASP A 28 7.09 8.96 -5.48
N VAL A 29 6.23 9.32 -4.53
CA VAL A 29 5.11 10.24 -4.76
C VAL A 29 5.26 11.39 -3.79
N GLN A 30 5.57 12.59 -4.31
CA GLN A 30 5.74 13.81 -3.53
C GLN A 30 4.40 14.42 -3.13
N VAL A 31 3.67 13.73 -2.27
CA VAL A 31 2.41 14.19 -1.68
C VAL A 31 2.38 13.86 -0.20
N THR A 32 1.68 14.68 0.57
CA THR A 32 1.34 14.41 1.98
C THR A 32 -0.16 14.41 2.14
N PRO A 33 -0.72 13.58 3.04
CA PRO A 33 -2.13 13.65 3.39
C PRO A 33 -2.46 15.02 3.99
N GLU A 34 -3.65 15.53 3.70
CA GLU A 34 -4.18 16.68 4.43
C GLU A 34 -4.54 16.26 5.87
N PRO A 35 -4.54 17.18 6.85
CA PRO A 35 -4.95 16.87 8.21
C PRO A 35 -6.36 16.26 8.26
N GLY A 36 -6.50 15.12 8.94
CA GLY A 36 -7.79 14.41 9.01
C GLY A 36 -8.10 13.56 7.77
N THR A 37 -7.14 13.33 6.87
CA THR A 37 -7.33 12.36 5.78
C THR A 37 -7.64 10.97 6.36
N GLU A 38 -8.77 10.40 5.96
CA GLU A 38 -9.22 9.08 6.38
C GLU A 38 -8.86 8.00 5.36
N CYS A 39 -8.62 6.79 5.86
CA CYS A 39 -8.46 5.59 5.04
C CYS A 39 -9.83 5.17 4.49
N PRO A 40 -10.07 5.13 3.16
CA PRO A 40 -11.37 4.79 2.59
C PRO A 40 -11.87 3.36 2.88
N ILE A 41 -11.05 2.51 3.51
CA ILE A 41 -11.37 1.11 3.79
C ILE A 41 -11.94 0.95 5.22
N CYS A 42 -11.35 1.62 6.21
CA CYS A 42 -11.78 1.53 7.61
C CYS A 42 -12.44 2.81 8.13
N MET A 43 -12.39 3.91 7.36
CA MET A 43 -12.88 5.25 7.75
C MET A 43 -12.19 5.84 8.99
N GLU A 44 -10.96 5.40 9.28
CA GLU A 44 -10.13 5.94 10.36
C GLU A 44 -8.99 6.81 9.80
N PRO A 45 -8.51 7.82 10.55
CA PRO A 45 -7.44 8.70 10.09
C PRO A 45 -6.14 7.95 9.83
N VAL A 46 -5.43 8.32 8.77
CA VAL A 46 -4.07 7.85 8.49
C VAL A 46 -3.03 8.74 9.19
N GLU A 47 -1.76 8.28 9.22
CA GLU A 47 -0.65 9.14 9.61
C GLU A 47 -0.56 10.34 8.64
N ASP A 48 -0.06 11.49 9.12
CA ASP A 48 0.12 12.75 8.38
C ASP A 48 1.26 12.71 7.35
N ARG A 49 1.88 11.54 7.16
CA ARG A 49 2.97 11.31 6.23
C ARG A 49 2.93 9.90 5.67
N MET A 50 3.54 9.76 4.52
CA MET A 50 3.83 8.46 3.94
C MET A 50 4.85 7.71 4.82
N SER A 51 4.57 6.43 5.07
CA SER A 51 5.40 5.59 5.94
C SER A 51 5.30 4.12 5.55
N TYR A 52 5.92 3.22 6.31
CA TYR A 52 5.65 1.79 6.15
C TYR A 52 4.18 1.46 6.40
N ARG A 53 3.50 2.18 7.31
CA ARG A 53 2.11 1.93 7.71
C ARG A 53 1.10 2.68 6.85
N THR A 54 1.52 3.76 6.18
CA THR A 54 0.64 4.65 5.42
C THR A 54 1.08 4.76 3.98
N MET A 55 0.20 4.40 3.05
CA MET A 55 0.45 4.37 1.61
C MET A 55 -0.54 5.22 0.84
N VAL A 56 -0.15 5.70 -0.34
CA VAL A 56 -1.00 6.50 -1.24
C VAL A 56 -1.29 5.75 -2.55
N CYS A 57 -2.46 5.97 -3.14
CA CYS A 57 -2.69 5.54 -4.52
C CYS A 57 -1.79 6.36 -5.47
N PRO A 58 -0.88 5.73 -6.24
CA PRO A 58 0.04 6.44 -7.13
C PRO A 58 -0.70 7.20 -8.26
N ALA A 59 -1.81 6.63 -8.73
CA ALA A 59 -2.57 7.16 -9.86
C ALA A 59 -3.33 8.45 -9.51
N CYS A 60 -4.11 8.44 -8.42
CA CYS A 60 -4.92 9.61 -8.06
C CYS A 60 -4.26 10.52 -7.04
N LYS A 61 -3.26 10.05 -6.29
CA LYS A 61 -2.53 10.80 -5.26
C LYS A 61 -3.40 11.38 -4.13
N ARG A 62 -4.66 10.95 -4.06
CA ARG A 62 -5.69 11.45 -3.13
C ARG A 62 -6.17 10.40 -2.14
N ALA A 63 -6.13 9.13 -2.53
CA ALA A 63 -6.54 8.04 -1.66
C ALA A 63 -5.35 7.57 -0.83
N TRP A 64 -5.46 7.67 0.49
CA TRP A 64 -4.47 7.25 1.46
C TRP A 64 -4.99 6.06 2.25
N PHE A 65 -4.11 5.15 2.64
CA PHE A 65 -4.52 3.89 3.26
C PHE A 65 -3.55 3.44 4.33
N HIS A 66 -4.09 2.79 5.37
CA HIS A 66 -3.27 1.92 6.21
C HIS A 66 -2.84 0.69 5.40
N ARG A 67 -1.57 0.31 5.54
CA ARG A 67 -0.99 -0.87 4.88
C ARG A 67 -1.79 -2.13 5.17
N ASP A 68 -2.23 -2.28 6.41
CA ASP A 68 -3.00 -3.45 6.86
C ASP A 68 -4.41 -3.49 6.23
N CYS A 69 -5.04 -2.33 6.04
CA CYS A 69 -6.32 -2.24 5.35
C CYS A 69 -6.19 -2.64 3.88
N ILE A 70 -5.16 -2.15 3.19
CA ILE A 70 -4.87 -2.54 1.81
C ILE A 70 -4.54 -4.03 1.70
N GLN A 71 -3.75 -4.57 2.63
CA GLN A 71 -3.42 -5.99 2.67
C GLN A 71 -4.68 -6.85 2.86
N GLY A 72 -5.61 -6.42 3.72
CA GLY A 72 -6.91 -7.06 3.91
C GLY A 72 -7.79 -6.98 2.65
N GLN A 73 -7.83 -5.82 1.99
CA GLN A 73 -8.56 -5.63 0.73
C GLN A 73 -8.01 -6.54 -0.36
N ALA A 74 -6.68 -6.58 -0.55
CA ALA A 74 -6.00 -7.43 -1.52
C ALA A 74 -6.36 -8.91 -1.35
N MET A 75 -6.31 -9.42 -0.11
CA MET A 75 -6.66 -10.81 0.20
C MET A 75 -8.12 -11.17 -0.11
N ARG A 76 -9.03 -10.19 -0.07
CA ARG A 76 -10.47 -10.41 -0.36
C ARG A 76 -10.82 -10.21 -1.83
N ALA A 77 -10.22 -9.21 -2.49
CA ALA A 77 -10.52 -8.85 -3.86
C ALA A 77 -9.85 -9.77 -4.88
N GLY A 78 -8.67 -10.30 -4.55
CA GLY A 78 -7.84 -11.04 -5.50
C GLY A 78 -7.35 -10.17 -6.66
N LEU A 79 -6.54 -10.76 -7.54
CA LEU A 79 -5.86 -10.01 -8.62
C LEU A 79 -6.80 -9.22 -9.53
N LEU A 80 -7.97 -9.78 -9.87
CA LEU A 80 -8.88 -9.21 -10.86
C LEU A 80 -9.61 -7.95 -10.38
N TYR A 81 -9.80 -7.80 -9.07
CA TYR A 81 -10.60 -6.72 -8.49
C TYR A 81 -9.82 -5.83 -7.53
N PHE A 82 -8.51 -6.06 -7.38
CA PHE A 82 -7.67 -5.26 -6.50
C PHE A 82 -7.27 -3.92 -7.14
N GLN A 83 -8.19 -2.96 -7.07
CA GLN A 83 -8.05 -1.60 -7.59
C GLN A 83 -8.22 -0.55 -6.50
N CYS A 84 -7.82 0.69 -6.80
CA CYS A 84 -8.04 1.81 -5.90
C CYS A 84 -9.56 2.02 -5.64
N PRO A 85 -10.03 2.04 -4.38
CA PRO A 85 -11.44 2.28 -4.07
C PRO A 85 -11.96 3.64 -4.56
N LEU A 86 -11.09 4.65 -4.67
CA LEU A 86 -11.47 6.00 -5.05
C LEU A 86 -11.50 6.21 -6.57
N CYS A 87 -10.38 5.97 -7.27
CA CYS A 87 -10.26 6.27 -8.69
C CYS A 87 -10.43 5.05 -9.61
N ARG A 88 -10.59 3.85 -9.06
CA ARG A 88 -10.71 2.57 -9.79
C ARG A 88 -9.54 2.27 -10.74
N ASN A 89 -8.41 2.95 -10.58
CA ASN A 89 -7.20 2.58 -11.31
C ASN A 89 -6.77 1.19 -10.81
N LEU A 90 -6.67 0.24 -11.75
CA LEU A 90 -6.18 -1.11 -11.53
C LEU A 90 -4.67 -1.14 -11.76
N LYS A 91 -4.21 -0.89 -12.98
CA LYS A 91 -2.84 -1.16 -13.43
C LYS A 91 -1.74 -0.53 -12.56
N GLU A 92 -1.78 0.79 -12.38
CA GLU A 92 -0.74 1.52 -11.64
C GLU A 92 -0.84 1.27 -10.14
N PHE A 93 -2.07 1.23 -9.63
CA PHE A 93 -2.34 0.90 -8.23
C PHE A 93 -1.81 -0.48 -7.86
N THR A 94 -2.25 -1.54 -8.56
CA THR A 94 -1.85 -2.92 -8.29
C THR A 94 -0.34 -3.10 -8.41
N SER A 95 0.29 -2.54 -9.45
CA SER A 95 1.74 -2.59 -9.64
C SER A 95 2.49 -1.98 -8.45
N GLN A 96 2.09 -0.78 -8.02
CA GLN A 96 2.74 -0.13 -6.90
C GLN A 96 2.53 -0.88 -5.59
N MET A 97 1.32 -1.37 -5.33
CA MET A 97 1.03 -2.14 -4.12
C MET A 97 1.87 -3.43 -4.07
N PHE A 98 2.10 -4.10 -5.21
CA PHE A 98 3.02 -5.25 -5.28
C PHE A 98 4.46 -4.89 -4.96
N ILE A 99 4.98 -3.80 -5.54
CA ILE A 99 6.33 -3.30 -5.24
C ILE A 99 6.47 -3.00 -3.75
N MET A 100 5.43 -2.44 -3.14
CA MET A 100 5.38 -2.16 -1.70
C MET A 100 5.16 -3.41 -0.84
N GLY A 101 5.05 -4.61 -1.42
CA GLY A 101 4.92 -5.88 -0.72
C GLY A 101 3.52 -6.20 -0.21
N ILE A 102 2.48 -5.66 -0.85
CA ILE A 102 1.11 -6.10 -0.65
C ILE A 102 0.91 -7.41 -1.39
N ARG A 103 0.54 -8.45 -0.65
CA ARG A 103 0.24 -9.76 -1.22
C ARG A 103 -1.19 -9.77 -1.76
N VAL A 104 -1.37 -10.12 -3.03
CA VAL A 104 -2.67 -10.35 -3.66
C VAL A 104 -2.69 -11.82 -4.12
N PRO A 105 -3.67 -12.64 -3.69
CA PRO A 105 -3.84 -14.01 -4.15
C PRO A 105 -4.43 -14.09 -5.57
#